data_AF-A0A1F9NPL0-F1
#
_entry.id   AF-A0A1F9NPL0-F1
#
_cell.length_a   1.000
_cell.length_b   1.000
_cell.length_c   1.000
_cell.angle_alpha   90.00
_cell.angle_beta   90.00
_cell.angle_gamma   90.00
#
_symmetry.space_group_name_H-M   'P 1'
#
loop_
_entity.id
_entity.type
_entity.pdbx_description
1 polymer ?
#
loop_
_entity_poly.entity_id
_entity_poly.type
_entity_poly.pdbx_seq_one_letter_code
_entity_poly.pdbx_strand_id
1 'polypeptide(L)'
;MISIQSPTRTFDACETVIIIPEKAVEEAGYIQMFSANDSGHAKHEYHALAQMAYFQLQDDELDIREADSPLIVLAAGERVELLGGMIVCRQGTGEVYILVQAGQNRKKLLEAAYRWCTRWVRLDI
;
A
#
# COMPACT_ATOMS: atom_id res chain seq x y z
N MET A 1 -13.94 -6.54 0.15
CA MET A 1 -13.44 -6.09 1.46
C MET A 1 -12.07 -6.71 1.67
N ILE A 2 -11.06 -5.90 1.99
CA ILE A 2 -9.67 -6.34 2.15
C ILE A 2 -9.33 -6.34 3.64
N SER A 3 -8.69 -7.41 4.12
CA SER A 3 -8.28 -7.50 5.53
C SER A 3 -6.77 -7.64 5.65
N ILE A 4 -6.20 -7.00 6.67
CA ILE A 4 -4.77 -7.03 6.96
C ILE A 4 -4.58 -7.54 8.39
N GLN A 5 -3.64 -8.47 8.56
CA GLN A 5 -3.35 -9.11 9.82
C GLN A 5 -1.84 -9.12 10.08
N SER A 6 -1.47 -9.01 11.34
CA SER A 6 -0.13 -9.27 11.88
C SER A 6 -0.25 -10.34 12.97
N PRO A 7 0.86 -10.90 13.50
CA PRO A 7 0.80 -11.89 14.58
C PRO A 7 0.10 -11.39 15.85
N THR A 8 0.17 -10.08 16.11
CA THR A 8 -0.30 -9.46 17.35
C THR A 8 -1.62 -8.70 17.19
N ARG A 9 -1.99 -8.34 15.96
CA ARG A 9 -3.11 -7.43 15.69
C ARG A 9 -3.78 -7.68 14.34
N THR A 10 -5.09 -7.49 14.32
CA THR A 10 -5.88 -7.31 13.09
C THR A 10 -6.14 -5.82 12.87
N PHE A 11 -6.00 -5.36 11.64
CA PHE A 11 -6.23 -3.98 11.26
C PHE A 11 -7.62 -3.79 10.65
N ASP A 12 -8.08 -2.55 10.63
CA ASP A 12 -9.37 -2.19 10.05
C ASP A 12 -9.42 -2.58 8.57
N ALA A 13 -10.63 -2.94 8.11
CA ALA A 13 -10.83 -3.33 6.73
C ALA A 13 -10.50 -2.18 5.76
N CYS A 14 -9.77 -2.52 4.70
CA CYS A 14 -9.43 -1.59 3.64
C CYS A 14 -10.37 -1.79 2.45
N GLU A 15 -10.67 -0.69 1.76
CA GLU A 15 -11.26 -0.74 0.43
C GLU A 15 -10.17 -0.91 -0.63
N THR A 16 -9.06 -0.17 -0.50
CA THR A 16 -7.96 -0.18 -1.47
C THR A 16 -6.64 -0.32 -0.73
N VAL A 17 -5.76 -1.20 -1.21
CA VAL A 17 -4.41 -1.38 -0.64
C VAL A 17 -3.34 -1.37 -1.72
N ILE A 18 -2.18 -0.83 -1.37
CA ILE A 18 -0.93 -0.94 -2.14
C ILE A 18 0.08 -1.64 -1.25
N ILE A 19 0.47 -2.85 -1.62
CA ILE A 19 1.46 -3.66 -0.93
C ILE A 19 2.82 -3.38 -1.57
N ILE A 20 3.76 -2.90 -0.76
CA ILE A 20 5.07 -2.43 -1.22
C ILE A 20 6.15 -3.22 -0.47
N PRO A 21 6.60 -4.35 -1.04
CA PRO A 21 7.73 -5.10 -0.50
C PRO A 21 9.00 -4.27 -0.42
N GLU A 22 9.89 -4.58 0.52
CA GLU A 22 11.19 -3.93 0.63
C GLU A 22 11.97 -3.95 -0.69
N LYS A 23 11.95 -5.10 -1.38
CA LYS A 23 12.56 -5.28 -2.71
C LYS A 23 11.98 -4.39 -3.81
N ALA A 24 10.81 -3.76 -3.59
CA ALA A 24 10.22 -2.84 -4.56
C ALA A 24 11.01 -1.53 -4.73
N VAL A 25 11.90 -1.21 -3.78
CA VAL A 25 12.83 -0.07 -3.91
C VAL A 25 13.80 -0.27 -5.08
N GLU A 26 14.20 -1.51 -5.34
CA GLU A 26 15.08 -1.89 -6.44
C GLU A 26 14.28 -2.28 -7.68
N GLU A 27 13.21 -3.07 -7.49
CA GLU A 27 12.38 -3.59 -8.58
C GLU A 27 10.89 -3.40 -8.28
N ALA A 28 10.33 -2.30 -8.78
CA ALA A 28 8.93 -1.92 -8.53
C ALA A 28 7.88 -2.92 -9.04
N GLY A 29 8.26 -3.91 -9.87
CA GLY A 29 7.37 -4.95 -10.38
C GLY A 29 6.78 -5.87 -9.30
N TYR A 30 7.35 -5.85 -8.08
CA TYR A 30 6.81 -6.59 -6.93
C TYR A 30 5.69 -5.85 -6.18
N ILE A 31 5.34 -4.63 -6.58
CA ILE A 31 4.24 -3.89 -5.96
C ILE A 31 2.92 -4.53 -6.38
N GLN A 32 2.11 -4.91 -5.39
CA GLN A 32 0.79 -5.51 -5.61
C GLN A 32 -0.28 -4.54 -5.13
N MET A 33 -1.41 -4.53 -5.81
CA MET A 33 -2.49 -3.58 -5.57
C MET A 33 -3.82 -4.32 -5.62
N PHE A 34 -4.69 -4.02 -4.67
CA PHE A 34 -6.01 -4.62 -4.62
C PHE A 34 -7.03 -3.53 -4.27
N SER A 35 -8.21 -3.60 -4.89
CA SER A 35 -9.36 -2.77 -4.59
C SER A 35 -10.58 -3.66 -4.42
N ALA A 36 -11.41 -3.35 -3.42
CA ALA A 36 -12.70 -4.01 -3.22
C ALA A 36 -13.71 -3.66 -4.33
N ASN A 37 -13.49 -2.53 -5.03
CA ASN A 37 -14.34 -2.00 -6.08
C ASN A 37 -13.64 -2.05 -7.45
N ASP A 38 -12.86 -3.11 -7.70
CA ASP A 38 -12.02 -3.22 -8.89
C ASP A 38 -12.83 -2.98 -10.17
N SER A 39 -12.51 -1.89 -10.85
CA SER A 39 -13.22 -1.36 -12.01
C SER A 39 -12.20 -0.87 -13.03
N GLY A 40 -12.61 -0.58 -14.27
CA GLY A 40 -11.72 -0.10 -15.33
C GLY A 40 -10.92 1.18 -15.00
N HIS A 41 -11.21 1.86 -13.89
CA HIS A 41 -10.49 3.03 -13.40
C HIS A 41 -9.52 2.78 -12.24
N ALA A 42 -9.34 1.53 -11.80
CA ALA A 42 -8.55 1.19 -10.61
C ALA A 42 -7.12 1.75 -10.64
N LYS A 43 -6.45 1.77 -11.81
CA LYS A 43 -5.10 2.36 -11.97
C LYS A 43 -5.00 3.83 -11.55
N HIS A 44 -6.04 4.63 -11.79
CA HIS A 44 -6.06 6.04 -11.40
C HIS A 44 -6.28 6.20 -9.90
N GLU A 45 -7.08 5.31 -9.31
CA GLU A 45 -7.27 5.26 -7.86
C GLU A 45 -5.97 4.89 -7.15
N TYR A 46 -5.26 3.86 -7.61
CA TYR A 46 -3.95 3.49 -7.05
C TYR A 46 -2.93 4.61 -7.17
N HIS A 47 -2.89 5.31 -8.31
CA HIS A 47 -2.03 6.47 -8.49
C HIS A 47 -2.39 7.62 -7.54
N ALA A 48 -3.67 7.96 -7.40
CA ALA A 48 -4.11 8.99 -6.48
C ALA A 48 -3.76 8.64 -5.02
N LEU A 49 -3.96 7.37 -4.63
CA LEU A 49 -3.63 6.88 -3.30
C LEU A 49 -2.12 6.94 -3.01
N ALA A 50 -1.29 6.46 -3.93
CA ALA A 50 0.17 6.52 -3.80
C ALA A 50 0.67 7.97 -3.75
N GLN A 51 0.10 8.84 -4.58
CA GLN A 51 0.43 10.27 -4.60
C GLN A 51 0.05 10.96 -3.28
N MET A 52 -1.16 10.72 -2.79
CA MET A 52 -1.65 11.30 -1.53
C MET A 52 -0.79 10.86 -0.35
N ALA A 53 -0.53 9.55 -0.21
CA ALA A 53 0.33 9.04 0.85
C ALA A 53 1.75 9.63 0.77
N TYR A 54 2.33 9.77 -0.43
CA TYR A 54 3.65 10.35 -0.61
C TYR A 54 3.73 11.82 -0.18
N PHE A 55 2.72 12.64 -0.53
CA PHE A 55 2.70 14.05 -0.12
C PHE A 55 2.35 14.23 1.36
N GLN A 56 1.38 13.48 1.89
CA GLN A 56 1.10 13.48 3.33
C GLN A 56 2.33 13.10 4.16
N LEU A 57 3.19 12.19 3.68
CA LEU A 57 4.46 11.90 4.35
C LEU A 57 5.40 13.10 4.35
N GLN A 58 5.46 13.88 3.25
CA GLN A 58 6.31 15.06 3.15
C GLN A 58 5.84 16.21 4.05
N ASP A 59 4.53 16.32 4.21
CA ASP A 59 3.88 17.33 5.04
C ASP A 59 3.74 16.91 6.51
N ASP A 60 4.23 15.72 6.88
CA ASP A 60 4.13 15.12 8.22
C ASP A 60 2.68 14.91 8.71
N GLU A 61 1.74 14.73 7.77
CA GLU A 61 0.31 14.53 8.01
C GLU A 61 -0.14 13.07 7.89
N LEU A 62 0.74 12.17 7.43
CA LEU A 62 0.39 10.77 7.19
C LEU A 62 0.20 10.01 8.51
N ASP A 63 -0.89 9.26 8.65
CA ASP A 63 -1.06 8.30 9.75
C ASP A 63 -0.16 7.08 9.51
N ILE A 64 0.91 6.98 10.31
CA ILE A 64 1.91 5.92 10.23
C ILE A 64 1.74 4.99 11.43
N ARG A 65 1.43 3.72 11.15
CA ARG A 65 1.29 2.69 12.17
C ARG A 65 2.38 1.66 11.99
N GLU A 66 3.22 1.50 13.00
CA GLU A 66 4.17 0.39 13.02
C GLU A 66 3.43 -0.93 13.19
N ALA A 67 3.90 -1.95 12.47
CA ALA A 67 3.31 -3.28 12.50
C ALA A 67 4.37 -4.37 12.56
N ASP A 68 4.04 -5.45 13.26
CA ASP A 68 4.89 -6.62 13.35
C ASP A 68 4.94 -7.38 12.02
N SER A 69 6.07 -8.05 11.77
CA SER A 69 6.22 -8.97 10.65
C SER A 69 5.81 -10.40 11.05
N PRO A 70 5.17 -11.19 10.15
CA PRO A 70 4.71 -10.82 8.81
C PRO A 70 3.38 -10.07 8.80
N LEU A 71 3.17 -9.24 7.79
CA LEU A 71 1.84 -8.73 7.44
C LEU A 71 1.18 -9.66 6.43
N ILE A 72 -0.05 -10.09 6.71
CA ILE A 72 -0.86 -10.95 5.85
C ILE A 72 -2.00 -10.12 5.29
N VAL A 73 -2.09 -10.03 3.96
CA VAL A 73 -3.20 -9.37 3.25
C VAL A 73 -4.07 -10.43 2.62
N LEU A 74 -5.37 -10.38 2.91
CA LEU A 74 -6.39 -11.21 2.26
C LEU A 74 -7.25 -10.31 1.37
N ALA A 75 -7.14 -10.50 0.05
CA ALA A 75 -7.82 -9.69 -0.95
C ALA A 75 -8.11 -10.53 -2.19
N ALA A 76 -9.29 -10.36 -2.81
CA ALA A 76 -9.67 -11.03 -4.07
C ALA A 76 -9.48 -12.58 -4.09
N GLY A 77 -9.57 -13.24 -2.94
CA GLY A 77 -9.30 -14.70 -2.82
C GLY A 77 -7.82 -15.06 -2.75
N GLU A 78 -6.92 -14.08 -2.84
CA GLU A 78 -5.49 -14.22 -2.66
C GLU A 78 -5.07 -13.96 -1.21
N ARG A 79 -3.98 -14.63 -0.82
CA ARG A 79 -3.27 -14.40 0.43
C ARG A 79 -1.86 -13.95 0.09
N VAL A 80 -1.56 -12.69 0.39
CA VAL A 80 -0.22 -12.10 0.21
C VAL A 80 0.46 -12.00 1.57
N GLU A 81 1.66 -12.55 1.66
CA GLU A 81 2.51 -12.45 2.85
C GLU A 81 3.65 -11.45 2.60
N LEU A 82 3.76 -10.47 3.48
CA LEU A 82 4.75 -9.41 3.43
C LEU A 82 5.69 -9.54 4.64
N LEU A 83 6.90 -10.04 4.40
CA LEU A 83 7.95 -10.23 5.42
C LEU A 83 8.71 -8.94 5.74
N GLY A 84 8.82 -8.05 4.76
CA GLY A 84 9.56 -6.79 4.81
C GLY A 84 8.91 -5.76 3.89
N GLY A 85 8.56 -4.58 4.41
CA GLY A 85 8.07 -3.45 3.61
C GLY A 85 6.94 -2.67 4.28
N MET A 86 5.98 -2.23 3.46
CA MET A 86 4.90 -1.35 3.87
C MET A 86 3.62 -1.61 3.08
N ILE A 87 2.48 -1.30 3.69
CA ILE A 87 1.17 -1.32 3.04
C ILE A 87 0.56 0.08 3.16
N VAL A 88 0.11 0.65 2.04
CA VAL A 88 -0.78 1.81 2.04
C VAL A 88 -2.20 1.31 2.05
N CYS A 89 -3.02 1.74 3.01
CA CYS A 89 -4.42 1.39 3.09
C CYS A 89 -5.30 2.63 2.96
N ARG A 90 -6.37 2.48 2.20
CA ARG A 90 -7.52 3.37 2.21
C ARG A 90 -8.71 2.63 2.80
N GLN A 91 -9.30 3.18 3.84
CA GLN A 91 -10.54 2.69 4.45
C GLN A 91 -11.77 3.14 3.65
N GLY A 92 -12.92 2.51 3.90
CA GLY A 92 -14.18 2.93 3.27
C GLY A 92 -14.74 4.27 3.74
N THR A 93 -14.20 4.82 4.82
CA THR A 93 -14.43 6.22 5.23
C THR A 93 -13.64 7.22 4.39
N GLY A 94 -12.69 6.75 3.58
CA GLY A 94 -11.76 7.58 2.82
C GLY A 94 -10.46 7.89 3.57
N GLU A 95 -10.35 7.54 4.85
CA GLU A 95 -9.12 7.71 5.63
C GLU A 95 -7.98 6.86 5.05
N VAL A 96 -6.77 7.43 5.09
CA VAL A 96 -5.55 6.79 4.61
C VAL A 96 -4.54 6.69 5.73
N TYR A 97 -3.99 5.49 5.88
CA TYR A 97 -2.90 5.20 6.80
C TYR A 97 -1.92 4.24 6.14
N ILE A 98 -0.70 4.19 6.68
CA ILE A 98 0.29 3.20 6.28
C ILE A 98 0.58 2.24 7.43
N LEU A 99 0.79 0.98 7.08
CA LEU A 99 1.39 -0.03 7.95
C LEU A 99 2.83 -0.22 7.52
N VAL A 100 3.78 0.01 8.42
CA VAL A 100 5.20 -0.11 8.12
C VAL A 100 5.88 -1.06 9.11
N GLN A 101 6.66 -1.99 8.61
CA GLN A 101 7.45 -2.87 9.46
C GLN A 101 8.70 -2.14 9.99
N ALA A 102 9.14 -2.51 11.18
CA ALA A 102 10.26 -1.86 11.85
C ALA A 102 11.53 -1.83 10.98
N GLY A 103 12.24 -0.69 10.98
CA GLY A 103 13.50 -0.51 10.24
C GLY A 103 13.36 -0.17 8.75
N GLN A 104 12.13 -0.17 8.21
CA GLN A 104 11.89 0.10 6.80
C GLN A 104 12.00 1.60 6.46
N ASN A 105 12.56 1.90 5.29
CA ASN A 105 12.66 3.28 4.80
C ASN A 105 11.35 3.71 4.12
N ARG A 106 10.39 4.16 4.92
CA ARG A 106 9.05 4.60 4.48
C ARG A 106 9.08 5.58 3.29
N LYS A 107 10.05 6.51 3.27
CA LYS A 107 10.18 7.49 2.19
C LYS A 107 10.52 6.80 0.87
N LYS A 108 11.53 5.92 0.86
CA LYS A 108 11.92 5.20 -0.36
C LYS A 108 10.82 4.27 -0.86
N LEU A 109 10.09 3.62 0.05
CA LEU A 109 8.97 2.73 -0.31
C LEU A 109 7.82 3.51 -0.95
N LEU A 110 7.40 4.64 -0.37
CA LEU A 110 6.36 5.48 -0.97
C LEU A 110 6.82 6.10 -2.29
N GLU A 111 8.09 6.50 -2.40
CA GLU A 111 8.64 7.02 -3.66
C GLU A 111 8.62 5.95 -4.77
N ALA A 112 8.96 4.70 -4.45
CA ALA A 112 8.89 3.59 -5.39
C ALA A 112 7.45 3.34 -5.86
N ALA A 113 6.49 3.30 -4.94
CA ALA A 113 5.07 3.13 -5.25
C ALA A 113 4.51 4.28 -6.10
N TYR A 114 4.80 5.53 -5.72
CA TYR A 114 4.37 6.70 -6.48
C TYR A 114 4.91 6.66 -7.91
N ARG A 115 6.23 6.44 -8.09
CA ARG A 115 6.85 6.34 -9.41
C ARG A 115 6.27 5.21 -10.25
N TRP A 116 6.03 4.05 -9.64
CA TRP A 116 5.42 2.91 -10.32
C TRP A 116 4.03 3.24 -10.82
N CYS A 117 3.14 3.73 -9.95
CA CYS A 117 1.79 4.09 -10.33
C CYS A 117 1.75 5.22 -11.37
N THR A 118 2.66 6.21 -11.28
CA THR A 118 2.75 7.28 -12.29
C THR A 118 3.15 6.72 -13.66
N ARG A 119 4.10 5.78 -13.71
CA ARG A 119 4.47 5.11 -14.96
C ARG A 119 3.32 4.26 -15.51
N TRP A 120 2.63 3.54 -14.64
CA TRP A 120 1.50 2.69 -15.02
C TRP A 120 0.37 3.49 -15.68
N VAL A 121 -0.03 4.61 -15.07
CA VAL A 121 -1.06 5.50 -15.64
C VAL A 121 -0.60 6.12 -16.96
N ARG A 122 0.68 6.55 -17.07
CA ARG A 122 1.21 7.21 -18.28
C ARG A 122 1.39 6.27 -19.47
N LEU A 123 1.76 5.01 -19.21
CA LEU A 123 2.09 4.04 -20.24
C LEU A 123 0.91 3.13 -20.60
N ASP A 124 -0.20 3.22 -19.87
CA ASP A 124 -1.41 2.39 -20.07
C ASP A 124 -1.10 0.88 -20.14
N ILE A 125 -0.22 0.42 -19.23
CA ILE A 125 0.22 -0.97 -19.11
C ILE A 125 -0.86 -1.83 -18.43
#